data_AF-A0A9D3BI44-F1
#
_entry.id   AF-A0A9D3BI44-F1
#
_cell.length_a   1.000
_cell.length_b   1.000
_cell.length_c   1.000
_cell.angle_alpha   90.00
_cell.angle_beta   90.00
_cell.angle_gamma   90.00
#
_symmetry.space_group_name_H-M   'P 1'
#
loop_
_entity.id
_entity.type
_entity.pdbx_description
1 polymer ?
#
loop_
_entity_poly.entity_id
_entity_poly.type
_entity_poly.pdbx_seq_one_letter_code
_entity_poly.pdbx_strand_id
1 'polypeptide(L)'
;MNKMKNFKRRFSLSVPRTETIEENEFTEQINQLNMRHTQGLTPDTLGPPSLDASPVSPEATTPGARSPSSLRYHSQAPLRRFSMEDVSKHMSLPMDIRLPPEFLKKLQQDSDNSSFCKPVSRMSRRASLSDIGFGKLETYVKLGKLGEGTYATVFKGRSKLTENLVALKEIRLEHEEGAPCTAIREVSLLKNLKHANIVTLHDIIHTDRCLTLVFEYLDSDLKHYLDNCGNLMSMHNVKIFMFQLLRGLSYCHKRKILHRDLKPQNLLINDKGELKLADFGLARAKSVPTKTYSNEVVTLWYRPPDVLLGSTEYSTPIDMWGVGCILYEMATGRPMFPGATVKEELHLIFRLMGTPTEETWPGVSSNEEFRSYLFPQYRPQALINHVPRLDTEGIDLLTALLLYDTRSRTPAEAALKHPYFLSLGDNIHNLADTASVFSLREVQLQKDPGHRSSVFQPLGRGKNRRQSIF
;
A
#
# COMPACT_ATOMS: atom_id res chain seq x y z
N MET A 1 23.41 38.76 -15.66
CA MET A 1 22.23 39.34 -16.33
C MET A 1 22.32 39.07 -17.82
N ASN A 2 21.27 38.45 -18.36
CA ASN A 2 20.90 38.32 -19.77
C ASN A 2 21.89 37.65 -20.75
N LYS A 3 21.65 36.36 -21.01
CA LYS A 3 21.35 35.85 -22.36
C LYS A 3 20.79 34.43 -22.27
N MET A 4 19.47 34.37 -22.04
CA MET A 4 18.63 33.18 -22.13
C MET A 4 17.48 33.57 -23.04
N LYS A 5 17.42 33.03 -24.27
CA LYS A 5 16.25 32.96 -25.15
C LYS A 5 16.68 32.35 -26.50
N ASN A 6 15.81 31.48 -27.01
CA ASN A 6 15.81 30.86 -28.34
C ASN A 6 16.46 29.47 -28.42
N PHE A 7 15.70 28.43 -28.04
CA PHE A 7 15.54 27.24 -28.88
C PHE A 7 14.28 26.47 -28.42
N LYS A 8 13.10 26.97 -28.83
CA LYS A 8 11.83 26.23 -28.82
C LYS A 8 11.30 26.26 -30.25
N ARG A 9 11.13 25.07 -30.86
CA ARG A 9 10.24 24.67 -31.97
C ARG A 9 10.99 23.87 -33.04
N ARG A 10 10.76 22.55 -33.02
CA ARG A 10 10.22 21.74 -34.13
C ARG A 10 10.68 20.28 -33.92
N PHE A 11 9.78 19.42 -33.51
CA PHE A 11 9.49 18.13 -34.17
C PHE A 11 8.09 17.69 -33.71
N SER A 12 7.13 17.98 -34.57
CA SER A 12 5.76 17.50 -34.56
C SER A 12 5.69 16.33 -35.54
N LEU A 13 5.41 15.13 -35.06
CA LEU A 13 4.88 14.03 -35.86
C LEU A 13 3.70 13.40 -35.11
N SER A 14 2.65 13.21 -35.88
CA SER A 14 1.24 12.98 -35.57
C SER A 14 0.90 11.52 -35.30
N VAL A 15 -0.01 11.27 -34.34
CA VAL A 15 -0.87 10.07 -34.25
C VAL A 15 -2.27 10.55 -33.77
N PRO A 16 -3.38 10.05 -34.33
CA PRO A 16 -4.66 10.78 -34.39
C PRO A 16 -5.54 10.63 -33.14
N ARG A 17 -6.33 11.69 -32.86
CA ARG A 17 -7.40 11.73 -31.87
C ARG A 17 -8.64 11.04 -32.43
N THR A 18 -9.22 10.10 -31.68
CA THR A 18 -10.60 9.63 -31.87
C THR A 18 -11.56 10.65 -31.26
N GLU A 19 -12.59 10.98 -32.03
CA GLU A 19 -13.62 11.98 -31.79
C GLU A 19 -14.52 11.59 -30.61
N THR A 20 -14.73 12.53 -29.68
CA THR A 20 -15.76 12.47 -28.63
C THR A 20 -17.08 12.94 -29.22
N ILE A 21 -18.03 12.03 -29.38
CA ILE A 21 -19.41 12.31 -29.75
C ILE A 21 -20.22 12.58 -28.47
N GLU A 22 -20.73 13.81 -28.39
CA GLU A 22 -21.99 14.28 -27.81
C GLU A 22 -22.30 14.03 -26.31
N GLU A 23 -21.85 14.97 -25.47
CA GLU A 23 -22.25 15.14 -24.06
C GLU A 23 -23.64 15.80 -23.86
N ASN A 24 -24.38 16.14 -24.92
CA ASN A 24 -25.64 16.91 -24.78
C ASN A 24 -26.94 16.09 -24.83
N GLU A 25 -26.93 14.83 -25.29
CA GLU A 25 -28.15 13.98 -25.26
C GLU A 25 -28.36 13.25 -23.92
N PHE A 26 -27.30 13.09 -23.11
CA PHE A 26 -27.37 12.33 -21.86
C PHE A 26 -27.98 13.12 -20.69
N THR A 27 -27.93 14.46 -20.73
CA THR A 27 -28.47 15.31 -19.66
C THR A 27 -30.00 15.41 -19.71
N GLU A 28 -30.62 15.24 -20.90
CA GLU A 28 -32.08 15.30 -21.03
C GLU A 28 -32.79 14.01 -20.59
N GLN A 29 -32.16 12.82 -20.74
CA GLN A 29 -32.75 11.56 -20.26
C GLN A 29 -32.80 11.46 -18.72
N ILE A 30 -31.81 12.03 -18.02
CA ILE A 30 -31.76 12.05 -16.55
C ILE A 30 -32.83 12.97 -15.96
N ASN A 31 -33.12 14.10 -16.61
CA ASN A 31 -34.18 15.00 -16.15
C ASN A 31 -35.59 14.44 -16.40
N GLN A 32 -35.81 13.63 -17.43
CA GLN A 32 -37.11 12.97 -17.65
C GLN A 32 -37.39 11.82 -16.67
N LEU A 33 -36.36 11.14 -16.16
CA LEU A 33 -36.50 10.08 -15.15
C LEU A 33 -36.79 10.64 -13.76
N ASN A 34 -36.23 11.79 -13.39
CA ASN A 34 -36.49 12.42 -12.09
C ASN A 34 -37.87 13.10 -11.97
N MET A 35 -38.49 13.51 -13.08
CA MET A 35 -39.83 14.11 -13.08
C MET A 35 -40.97 13.08 -12.94
N ARG A 36 -40.70 11.77 -13.11
CA ARG A 36 -41.70 10.70 -12.91
C ARG A 36 -41.78 10.17 -11.48
N HIS A 37 -40.81 10.49 -10.62
CA HIS A 37 -40.77 9.99 -9.23
C HIS A 37 -41.35 10.95 -8.19
N THR A 38 -41.82 12.14 -8.59
CA THR A 38 -42.31 13.20 -7.70
C THR A 38 -43.74 13.66 -8.01
N GLN A 39 -44.61 12.75 -8.46
CA GLN A 39 -46.05 12.98 -8.46
C GLN A 39 -46.79 11.75 -7.96
N GLY A 40 -47.28 11.83 -6.72
CA GLY A 40 -48.18 10.84 -6.16
C GLY A 40 -48.09 10.82 -4.64
N LEU A 41 -48.66 11.82 -3.98
CA LEU A 41 -49.20 11.77 -2.60
C LEU A 41 -49.95 13.09 -2.34
N THR A 42 -51.28 13.05 -2.36
CA THR A 42 -52.20 14.13 -1.95
C THR A 42 -52.90 13.77 -0.63
N PRO A 43 -53.17 14.71 0.29
CA PRO A 43 -53.85 14.48 1.57
C PRO A 43 -55.35 14.87 1.58
N ASP A 44 -56.07 14.40 2.62
CA ASP A 44 -57.42 14.74 3.14
C ASP A 44 -58.33 13.49 3.25
N THR A 45 -59.15 13.19 4.29
CA THR A 45 -60.03 14.01 5.15
C THR A 45 -60.56 13.22 6.38
N LEU A 46 -61.20 13.94 7.32
CA LEU A 46 -61.71 13.63 8.69
C LEU A 46 -62.90 12.63 8.88
N GLY A 47 -63.04 12.05 10.10
CA GLY A 47 -64.34 11.65 10.72
C GLY A 47 -64.37 10.43 11.70
N PRO A 48 -64.88 10.52 12.97
CA PRO A 48 -64.87 9.47 14.04
C PRO A 48 -66.30 8.96 14.42
N PRO A 49 -66.69 8.42 15.63
CA PRO A 49 -66.07 7.64 16.75
C PRO A 49 -66.93 6.39 17.24
N SER A 50 -66.47 5.60 18.25
CA SER A 50 -67.25 4.93 19.38
C SER A 50 -66.54 3.64 19.91
N LEU A 51 -66.08 3.52 21.18
CA LEU A 51 -66.71 3.18 22.49
C LEU A 51 -66.90 1.67 22.82
N ASP A 52 -66.46 1.31 24.05
CA ASP A 52 -66.84 0.17 24.94
C ASP A 52 -66.42 -1.28 24.56
N ALA A 53 -66.08 -2.24 25.44
CA ALA A 53 -65.98 -2.36 26.90
C ALA A 53 -65.20 -3.66 27.27
N SER A 54 -64.58 -3.69 28.46
CA SER A 54 -64.22 -4.91 29.23
C SER A 54 -65.49 -5.45 29.95
N PRO A 55 -65.59 -6.64 30.64
CA PRO A 55 -64.58 -7.27 31.53
C PRO A 55 -64.65 -8.83 31.67
N VAL A 56 -63.85 -9.38 32.59
CA VAL A 56 -64.19 -10.37 33.66
C VAL A 56 -63.02 -11.35 33.95
N SER A 57 -62.51 -11.28 35.19
CA SER A 57 -61.76 -12.33 35.93
C SER A 57 -62.70 -12.97 36.98
N PRO A 58 -62.36 -14.10 37.65
CA PRO A 58 -61.67 -14.00 38.96
C PRO A 58 -60.75 -15.21 39.33
N GLU A 59 -59.60 -14.97 40.01
CA GLU A 59 -59.24 -15.36 41.41
C GLU A 59 -58.84 -16.84 41.65
N ALA A 60 -57.92 -17.25 42.56
CA ALA A 60 -56.97 -16.61 43.47
C ALA A 60 -56.02 -17.70 44.06
N THR A 61 -54.76 -17.37 44.39
CA THR A 61 -54.13 -17.59 45.73
C THR A 61 -52.63 -17.19 45.75
N THR A 62 -52.27 -16.44 46.78
CA THR A 62 -50.92 -16.01 47.25
C THR A 62 -50.82 -16.39 48.75
N PRO A 63 -49.67 -16.37 49.48
CA PRO A 63 -48.52 -15.46 49.32
C PRO A 63 -47.11 -16.03 49.64
N GLY A 64 -46.06 -15.27 49.29
CA GLY A 64 -44.69 -15.51 49.75
C GLY A 64 -43.67 -14.52 49.18
N ALA A 65 -43.28 -13.53 49.97
CA ALA A 65 -42.51 -12.34 49.63
C ALA A 65 -41.05 -12.55 49.19
N ARG A 66 -40.56 -11.69 48.28
CA ARG A 66 -39.41 -10.76 48.45
C ARG A 66 -38.98 -10.15 47.11
N SER A 67 -39.05 -8.84 47.00
CA SER A 67 -38.57 -8.02 45.88
C SER A 67 -37.04 -7.90 45.87
N PRO A 68 -36.43 -7.73 44.69
CA PRO A 68 -35.30 -6.83 44.55
C PRO A 68 -35.61 -5.66 43.62
N SER A 69 -35.23 -4.49 44.11
CA SER A 69 -35.24 -3.17 43.53
C SER A 69 -34.60 -3.08 42.14
N SER A 70 -35.22 -2.26 41.29
CA SER A 70 -34.78 -1.77 39.99
C SER A 70 -33.30 -1.30 39.96
N LEU A 71 -32.46 -2.00 39.21
CA LEU A 71 -31.18 -1.47 38.74
C LEU A 71 -31.46 -0.55 37.54
N ARG A 72 -31.26 0.75 37.77
CA ARG A 72 -31.20 1.77 36.71
C ARG A 72 -30.11 1.38 35.72
N TYR A 73 -30.48 1.17 34.47
CA TYR A 73 -29.52 1.21 33.36
C TYR A 73 -28.98 2.64 33.28
N HIS A 74 -27.73 2.82 33.71
CA HIS A 74 -27.02 4.06 33.46
C HIS A 74 -26.76 4.15 31.96
N SER A 75 -27.37 5.15 31.36
CA SER A 75 -27.18 5.60 30.00
C SER A 75 -25.71 5.89 29.67
N GLN A 76 -25.33 5.54 28.45
CA GLN A 76 -24.31 6.22 27.62
C GLN A 76 -22.95 6.45 28.29
N ALA A 77 -22.06 5.46 28.20
CA ALA A 77 -20.64 5.78 28.09
C ALA A 77 -20.43 6.41 26.69
N PRO A 78 -19.97 7.66 26.56
CA PRO A 78 -19.59 8.18 25.27
C PRO A 78 -18.38 7.38 24.80
N LEU A 79 -18.47 6.80 23.59
CA LEU A 79 -17.29 6.43 22.83
C LEU A 79 -16.39 7.66 22.81
N ARG A 80 -15.28 7.65 23.58
CA ARG A 80 -14.26 8.68 23.47
C ARG A 80 -13.76 8.67 22.03
N ARG A 81 -14.17 9.65 21.23
CA ARG A 81 -13.47 10.02 20.00
C ARG A 81 -12.05 10.36 20.42
N PHE A 82 -11.07 9.55 20.02
CA PHE A 82 -9.67 9.94 20.14
C PHE A 82 -9.48 11.21 19.31
N SER A 83 -9.10 12.31 19.95
CA SER A 83 -8.79 13.54 19.21
C SER A 83 -7.42 13.41 18.55
N MET A 84 -7.24 14.01 17.37
CA MET A 84 -5.93 14.00 16.68
C MET A 84 -4.86 14.78 17.47
N GLU A 85 -5.28 15.71 18.32
CA GLU A 85 -4.41 16.40 19.27
C GLU A 85 -3.83 15.44 20.31
N ASP A 86 -4.60 14.45 20.77
CA ASP A 86 -4.10 13.39 21.67
C ASP A 86 -3.10 12.48 20.94
N VAL A 87 -3.37 12.17 19.67
CA VAL A 87 -2.47 11.34 18.84
C VAL A 87 -1.10 12.00 18.67
N SER A 88 -1.08 13.31 18.39
CA SER A 88 0.14 14.12 18.28
C SER A 88 0.92 14.17 19.60
N LYS A 89 0.23 14.40 20.73
CA LYS A 89 0.83 14.44 22.08
C LYS A 89 1.41 13.11 22.54
N HIS A 90 0.91 11.99 22.02
CA HIS A 90 1.36 10.64 22.35
C HIS A 90 2.45 10.09 21.42
N MET A 91 2.99 10.88 20.49
CA MET A 91 4.18 10.47 19.75
C MET A 91 5.40 10.55 20.68
N SER A 92 6.31 9.59 20.60
CA SER A 92 7.62 9.66 21.25
C SER A 92 8.66 9.91 20.16
N LEU A 93 9.70 10.71 20.48
CA LEU A 93 10.86 10.86 19.60
C LEU A 93 11.39 9.46 19.22
N PRO A 94 11.55 9.13 17.93
CA PRO A 94 12.30 7.96 17.51
C PRO A 94 13.66 7.95 18.18
N MET A 95 14.11 6.77 18.62
CA MET A 95 15.37 6.59 19.37
C MET A 95 16.60 7.11 18.62
N ASP A 96 16.50 7.25 17.29
CA ASP A 96 17.62 7.61 16.41
C ASP A 96 17.63 9.09 15.98
N ILE A 97 16.68 9.92 16.45
CA ILE A 97 16.71 11.36 16.14
C ILE A 97 17.83 12.04 16.92
N ARG A 98 18.89 12.44 16.21
CA ARG A 98 19.88 13.39 16.73
C ARG A 98 19.33 14.80 16.58
N LEU A 99 18.96 15.41 17.71
CA LEU A 99 18.56 16.82 17.76
C LEU A 99 19.79 17.72 17.54
N PRO A 100 19.66 18.87 16.85
CA PRO A 100 20.76 19.82 16.70
C PRO A 100 21.31 20.30 18.06
N PRO A 101 22.62 20.55 18.18
CA PRO A 101 23.25 21.02 19.42
C PRO A 101 22.63 22.32 19.96
N GLU A 102 22.11 23.19 19.07
CA GLU A 102 21.47 24.45 19.46
C GLU A 102 20.14 24.24 20.19
N PHE A 103 19.37 23.21 19.81
CA PHE A 103 18.15 22.82 20.52
C PHE A 103 18.46 22.17 21.86
N LEU A 104 19.52 21.36 21.93
CA LEU A 104 20.01 20.81 23.20
C LEU A 104 20.47 21.92 24.15
N LYS A 105 21.13 22.96 23.64
CA LYS A 105 21.50 24.16 24.41
C LYS A 105 20.27 24.92 24.91
N LYS A 106 19.22 25.05 24.10
CA LYS A 106 17.98 25.72 24.49
C LYS A 106 17.24 24.95 25.61
N LEU A 107 17.22 23.61 25.51
CA LEU A 107 16.72 22.71 26.57
C LEU A 107 17.57 22.76 27.85
N GLN A 108 18.87 23.07 27.74
CA GLN A 108 19.78 23.26 28.88
C GLN A 108 19.64 24.64 29.52
N GLN A 109 19.37 25.68 28.74
CA GLN A 109 19.16 27.05 29.24
C GLN A 109 17.89 27.17 30.10
N ASP A 110 16.85 26.39 29.83
CA ASP A 110 15.68 26.29 30.72
C ASP A 110 15.98 25.55 32.05
N SER A 111 17.15 24.91 32.16
CA SER A 111 17.61 24.20 33.36
C SER A 111 18.69 24.93 34.18
N ASP A 112 19.08 26.14 33.75
CA ASP A 112 20.15 26.94 34.38
C ASP A 112 19.74 27.64 35.69
N ASN A 113 19.01 26.93 36.55
CA ASN A 113 18.91 27.30 37.97
C ASN A 113 19.24 26.16 38.95
N SER A 114 20.00 25.14 38.52
CA SER A 114 20.72 24.29 39.47
C SER A 114 21.94 23.63 38.85
N SER A 115 23.12 24.00 39.36
CA SER A 115 24.39 23.34 39.15
C SER A 115 24.35 21.86 39.58
N PHE A 116 24.49 20.94 38.63
CA PHE A 116 25.20 19.64 38.66
C PHE A 116 24.68 18.74 37.53
N CYS A 117 25.60 18.17 36.75
CA CYS A 117 25.35 17.26 35.64
C CYS A 117 24.62 15.99 36.12
N LYS A 118 23.28 15.95 36.00
CA LYS A 118 22.45 14.76 36.20
C LYS A 118 22.01 14.20 34.84
N PRO A 119 21.87 12.87 34.67
CA PRO A 119 21.25 12.31 33.48
C PRO A 119 19.85 12.91 33.31
N VAL A 120 19.53 13.37 32.09
CA VAL A 120 18.31 14.09 31.73
C VAL A 120 17.07 13.42 32.37
N SER A 121 16.48 14.13 33.32
CA SER A 121 15.28 13.74 34.06
C SER A 121 14.15 13.36 33.09
N ARG A 122 13.29 12.40 33.48
CA ARG A 122 12.06 12.05 32.75
C ARG A 122 11.18 13.28 32.45
N MET A 123 11.30 14.37 33.22
CA MET A 123 10.61 15.65 32.96
C MET A 123 11.29 16.53 31.90
N SER A 124 12.62 16.55 31.80
CA SER A 124 13.35 17.30 30.76
C SER A 124 13.26 16.61 29.39
N ARG A 125 13.04 15.29 29.36
CA ARG A 125 12.60 14.53 28.17
C ARG A 125 11.14 14.79 27.78
N ARG A 126 10.41 15.56 28.59
CA ARG A 126 8.98 15.88 28.47
C ARG A 126 8.75 17.30 27.98
N ALA A 127 9.74 17.94 27.33
CA ALA A 127 9.42 19.00 26.39
C ALA A 127 8.39 18.42 25.41
N SER A 128 7.22 19.05 25.31
CA SER A 128 6.20 18.52 24.43
C SER A 128 6.78 18.51 23.01
N LEU A 129 6.57 17.44 22.25
CA LEU A 129 6.99 17.39 20.85
C LEU A 129 6.49 18.63 20.08
N SER A 130 5.33 19.17 20.46
CA SER A 130 4.79 20.45 19.98
C SER A 130 5.68 21.68 20.27
N ASP A 131 6.41 21.68 21.38
CA ASP A 131 7.31 22.76 21.82
C ASP A 131 8.62 22.72 21.04
N ILE A 132 9.05 21.52 20.62
CA ILE A 132 10.18 21.29 19.71
C ILE A 132 9.75 21.52 18.25
N GLY A 133 8.45 21.67 17.99
CA GLY A 133 7.87 21.96 16.67
C GLY A 133 7.46 20.74 15.85
N PHE A 134 7.46 19.56 16.45
CA PHE A 134 6.78 18.38 15.90
C PHE A 134 5.27 18.64 15.78
N GLY A 135 4.64 18.15 14.72
CA GLY A 135 3.22 18.41 14.43
C GLY A 135 2.91 19.83 13.95
N LYS A 136 3.92 20.69 13.70
CA LYS A 136 3.74 22.01 13.09
C LYS A 136 4.22 22.00 11.64
N LEU A 137 3.41 22.50 10.71
CA LEU A 137 3.79 22.58 9.29
C LEU A 137 5.07 23.41 9.07
N GLU A 138 5.29 24.41 9.93
CA GLU A 138 6.43 25.33 9.85
C GLU A 138 7.80 24.64 10.02
N THR A 139 7.85 23.45 10.61
CA THR A 139 9.11 22.69 10.80
C THR A 139 9.49 21.85 9.59
N TYR A 140 8.69 21.86 8.52
CA TYR A 140 8.98 21.16 7.29
C TYR A 140 8.96 22.12 6.10
N VAL A 141 9.91 21.94 5.18
CA VAL A 141 9.99 22.68 3.92
C VAL A 141 9.59 21.74 2.80
N LYS A 142 8.58 22.11 2.00
CA LYS A 142 8.25 21.39 0.77
C LYS A 142 9.27 21.75 -0.33
N LEU A 143 9.84 20.73 -0.95
CA LEU A 143 10.86 20.88 -2.00
C LEU A 143 10.27 20.65 -3.40
N GLY A 144 9.48 19.59 -3.57
CA GLY A 144 8.90 19.25 -4.87
C GLY A 144 7.81 18.19 -4.76
N LYS A 145 6.93 18.13 -5.76
CA LYS A 145 5.85 17.13 -5.81
C LYS A 145 6.41 15.79 -6.30
N LEU A 146 6.12 14.71 -5.57
CA LEU A 146 6.50 13.34 -5.93
C LEU A 146 5.36 12.60 -6.64
N GLY A 147 4.11 12.82 -6.20
CA GLY A 147 2.95 12.16 -6.79
C GLY A 147 1.63 12.79 -6.35
N GLU A 148 0.55 12.46 -7.05
CA GLU A 148 -0.82 12.83 -6.71
C GLU A 148 -1.71 11.61 -6.93
N GLY A 149 -2.42 11.23 -5.88
CA GLY A 149 -3.51 10.26 -5.94
C GLY A 149 -4.85 10.93 -5.70
N THR A 150 -5.93 10.16 -5.75
CA THR A 150 -7.31 10.64 -5.62
C THR A 150 -7.56 11.43 -4.32
N TYR A 151 -6.95 10.99 -3.21
CA TYR A 151 -7.21 11.55 -1.88
C TYR A 151 -6.00 12.26 -1.25
N ALA A 152 -4.82 12.12 -1.84
CA ALA A 152 -3.59 12.62 -1.24
C ALA A 152 -2.58 13.10 -2.29
N THR A 153 -1.83 14.13 -1.95
CA THR A 153 -0.67 14.59 -2.71
C THR A 153 0.60 14.33 -1.91
N VAL A 154 1.61 13.74 -2.53
CA VAL A 154 2.88 13.43 -1.88
C VAL A 154 3.95 14.41 -2.35
N PHE A 155 4.62 15.06 -1.39
CA PHE A 155 5.71 15.98 -1.63
C PHE A 155 7.01 15.46 -1.03
N LYS A 156 8.12 15.68 -1.72
CA LYS A 156 9.45 15.66 -1.12
C LYS A 156 9.56 16.88 -0.24
N GLY A 157 9.99 16.68 1.00
CA GLY A 157 10.23 17.74 1.95
C GLY A 157 11.57 17.60 2.66
N ARG A 158 11.86 18.55 3.52
CA ARG A 158 13.01 18.56 4.43
C ARG A 158 12.57 18.99 5.81
N SER A 159 12.95 18.24 6.84
CA SER A 159 12.75 18.67 8.22
C SER A 159 13.75 19.78 8.57
N LYS A 160 13.29 20.91 9.10
CA LYS A 160 14.15 21.98 9.63
C LYS A 160 14.81 21.61 10.96
N LEU A 161 14.31 20.56 11.63
CA LEU A 161 14.84 20.09 12.90
C LEU A 161 16.03 19.15 12.69
N THR A 162 15.90 18.19 11.77
CA THR A 162 16.94 17.16 11.55
C THR A 162 17.73 17.38 10.28
N GLU A 163 17.33 18.33 9.43
CA GLU A 163 17.85 18.55 8.08
C GLU A 163 17.68 17.35 7.13
N ASN A 164 16.99 16.29 7.57
CA ASN A 164 16.73 15.07 6.80
C ASN A 164 15.63 15.30 5.76
N LEU A 165 15.76 14.60 4.63
CA LEU A 165 14.70 14.51 3.64
C LEU A 165 13.54 13.67 4.17
N VAL A 166 12.32 14.08 3.84
CA VAL A 166 11.08 13.42 4.25
C VAL A 166 10.10 13.35 3.07
N ALA A 167 9.14 12.43 3.15
CA ALA A 167 7.99 12.40 2.25
C ALA A 167 6.74 12.90 3.01
N LEU A 168 6.11 13.95 2.49
CA LEU A 168 4.93 14.61 3.07
C LEU A 168 3.69 14.19 2.29
N LYS A 169 2.92 13.24 2.82
CA LYS A 169 1.64 12.79 2.24
C LYS A 169 0.52 13.66 2.81
N GLU A 170 0.08 14.64 2.02
CA GLU A 170 -0.99 15.56 2.38
C GLU A 170 -2.34 15.02 1.94
N ILE A 171 -3.20 14.74 2.92
CA ILE A 171 -4.57 14.29 2.74
C ILE A 171 -5.47 15.51 2.95
N ARG A 172 -6.29 15.84 1.95
CA ARG A 172 -7.23 16.96 2.04
C ARG A 172 -8.39 16.57 2.97
N LEU A 173 -8.77 17.47 3.85
CA LEU A 173 -9.92 17.31 4.75
C LEU A 173 -11.11 18.10 4.19
N GLU A 174 -12.28 17.46 4.12
CA GLU A 174 -13.52 18.19 3.90
C GLU A 174 -13.97 18.83 5.21
N HIS A 175 -14.44 20.08 5.15
CA HIS A 175 -14.58 20.99 6.31
C HIS A 175 -15.52 20.47 7.42
N GLU A 176 -16.41 19.53 7.12
CA GLU A 176 -17.44 19.05 8.06
C GLU A 176 -17.14 17.68 8.70
N GLU A 177 -16.17 16.92 8.19
CA GLU A 177 -15.98 15.51 8.60
C GLU A 177 -14.75 15.25 9.50
N GLY A 178 -13.92 16.26 9.76
CA GLY A 178 -12.65 16.05 10.48
C GLY A 178 -11.67 15.16 9.69
N ALA A 179 -10.70 14.53 10.36
CA ALA A 179 -9.76 13.62 9.68
C ALA A 179 -10.47 12.34 9.17
N PRO A 180 -10.27 11.88 7.91
CA PRO A 180 -10.97 10.73 7.39
C PRO A 180 -10.62 9.49 8.21
N CYS A 181 -11.60 8.61 8.43
CA CYS A 181 -11.41 7.35 9.16
C CYS A 181 -10.26 6.50 8.58
N THR A 182 -9.99 6.61 7.27
CA THR A 182 -8.86 5.95 6.60
C THR A 182 -7.51 6.46 7.10
N ALA A 183 -7.37 7.78 7.30
CA ALA A 183 -6.11 8.39 7.71
C ALA A 183 -5.81 8.21 9.20
N ILE A 184 -6.82 8.31 10.07
CA ILE A 184 -6.68 7.98 11.50
C ILE A 184 -6.26 6.51 11.68
N ARG A 185 -6.78 5.62 10.83
CA ARG A 185 -6.44 4.20 10.83
C ARG A 185 -5.03 3.94 10.31
N GLU A 186 -4.63 4.56 9.20
CA GLU A 186 -3.27 4.48 8.65
C GLU A 186 -2.24 4.92 9.71
N VAL A 187 -2.51 6.05 10.39
CA VAL A 187 -1.73 6.53 11.54
C VAL A 187 -1.66 5.51 12.67
N SER A 188 -2.80 4.97 13.09
CA SER A 188 -2.87 4.02 14.23
C SER A 188 -2.16 2.69 13.93
N LEU A 189 -2.19 2.25 12.67
CA LEU A 189 -1.48 1.06 12.21
C LEU A 189 0.03 1.32 12.15
N LEU A 190 0.45 2.35 11.41
CA LEU A 190 1.86 2.65 11.18
C LEU A 190 2.62 3.02 12.44
N LYS A 191 1.97 3.66 13.42
CA LYS A 191 2.60 4.00 14.72
C LYS A 191 3.19 2.78 15.44
N ASN A 192 2.60 1.61 15.24
CA ASN A 192 3.02 0.37 15.90
C ASN A 192 3.87 -0.54 15.00
N LEU A 193 4.08 -0.17 13.74
CA LEU A 193 4.92 -0.92 12.81
C LEU A 193 6.35 -0.38 12.86
N LYS A 194 7.24 -1.14 13.50
CA LYS A 194 8.67 -0.82 13.58
C LYS A 194 9.46 -1.97 12.99
N HIS A 195 9.84 -1.82 11.73
CA HIS A 195 10.55 -2.85 10.98
C HIS A 195 11.42 -2.20 9.89
N ALA A 196 12.61 -2.76 9.62
CA ALA A 196 13.56 -2.19 8.66
C ALA A 196 13.00 -2.12 7.23
N ASN A 197 12.10 -3.04 6.86
CA ASN A 197 11.48 -3.14 5.53
C ASN A 197 10.04 -2.60 5.47
N ILE A 198 9.68 -1.68 6.37
CA ILE A 198 8.41 -0.94 6.35
C ILE A 198 8.73 0.54 6.49
N VAL A 199 8.06 1.40 5.70
CA VAL A 199 8.28 2.85 5.76
C VAL A 199 7.94 3.39 7.15
N THR A 200 8.86 4.19 7.70
CA THR A 200 8.73 4.79 9.03
C THR A 200 7.90 6.06 8.96
N LEU A 201 6.80 6.10 9.71
CA LEU A 201 6.06 7.34 9.97
C LEU A 201 6.79 8.12 11.07
N HIS A 202 7.36 9.27 10.73
CA HIS A 202 8.08 10.13 11.65
C HIS A 202 7.14 11.03 12.44
N ASP A 203 6.22 11.71 11.77
CA ASP A 203 5.38 12.76 12.36
C ASP A 203 4.02 12.87 11.68
N ILE A 204 3.08 13.54 12.33
CA ILE A 204 1.72 13.79 11.86
C ILE A 204 1.38 15.25 12.15
N ILE A 205 1.05 15.99 11.09
CA ILE A 205 0.71 17.40 11.16
C ILE A 205 -0.76 17.53 10.82
N HIS A 206 -1.54 18.05 11.76
CA HIS A 206 -2.97 18.28 11.57
C HIS A 206 -3.25 19.78 11.48
N THR A 207 -3.99 20.16 10.45
CA THR A 207 -4.55 21.50 10.28
C THR A 207 -6.03 21.36 9.97
N ASP A 208 -6.78 22.46 10.03
CA ASP A 208 -8.22 22.47 9.73
C ASP A 208 -8.58 21.97 8.32
N ARG A 209 -7.63 22.05 7.37
CA ARG A 209 -7.86 21.76 5.94
C ARG A 209 -7.08 20.56 5.41
N CYS A 210 -6.04 20.13 6.11
CA CYS A 210 -5.23 19.00 5.68
C CYS A 210 -4.65 18.22 6.86
N LEU A 211 -4.50 16.91 6.63
CA LEU A 211 -3.71 16.02 7.46
C LEU A 211 -2.46 15.61 6.69
N THR A 212 -1.28 15.93 7.21
CA THR A 212 0.00 15.57 6.58
C THR A 212 0.69 14.49 7.37
N LEU A 213 0.93 13.35 6.72
CA LEU A 213 1.74 12.27 7.26
C LEU A 213 3.19 12.45 6.79
N VAL A 214 4.12 12.50 7.74
CA VAL A 214 5.54 12.71 7.47
C VAL A 214 6.25 11.37 7.55
N PHE A 215 6.70 10.87 6.41
CA PHE A 215 7.42 9.61 6.29
C PHE A 215 8.91 9.84 6.06
N GLU A 216 9.72 8.80 6.32
CA GLU A 216 11.07 8.75 5.78
C GLU A 216 11.05 8.85 4.25
N TYR A 217 12.05 9.53 3.68
CA TYR A 217 12.20 9.62 2.23
C TYR A 217 13.08 8.48 1.70
N LEU A 218 12.65 7.88 0.59
CA LEU A 218 13.45 6.93 -0.20
C LEU A 218 13.59 7.46 -1.62
N ASP A 219 14.71 7.12 -2.27
CA ASP A 219 15.12 7.74 -3.53
C ASP A 219 14.28 7.34 -4.73
N SER A 220 13.78 6.10 -4.74
CA SER A 220 13.05 5.52 -5.87
C SER A 220 12.01 4.50 -5.39
N ASP A 221 11.08 4.16 -6.27
CA ASP A 221 10.29 2.93 -6.15
C ASP A 221 10.88 1.81 -7.02
N LEU A 222 10.43 0.58 -6.84
CA LEU A 222 10.93 -0.58 -7.58
C LEU A 222 10.68 -0.44 -9.09
N LYS A 223 9.60 0.23 -9.51
CA LYS A 223 9.33 0.44 -10.93
C LYS A 223 10.39 1.36 -11.54
N HIS A 224 10.69 2.47 -10.87
CA HIS A 224 11.73 3.39 -11.28
C HIS A 224 13.13 2.74 -11.24
N TYR A 225 13.40 1.89 -10.23
CA TYR A 225 14.64 1.12 -10.17
C TYR A 225 14.80 0.18 -11.37
N LEU A 226 13.74 -0.54 -11.75
CA LEU A 226 13.73 -1.42 -12.94
C LEU A 226 13.97 -0.63 -14.23
N ASP A 227 13.31 0.52 -14.39
CA ASP A 227 13.49 1.36 -15.57
C ASP A 227 14.95 1.87 -15.67
N ASN A 228 15.56 2.25 -14.54
CA ASN A 228 16.94 2.74 -14.48
C ASN A 228 17.97 1.67 -14.82
N CYS A 229 17.73 0.40 -14.47
CA CYS A 229 18.60 -0.71 -14.86
C CYS A 229 18.31 -1.26 -16.26
N GLY A 230 17.43 -0.62 -17.04
CA GLY A 230 17.07 -1.04 -18.39
C GLY A 230 16.22 -2.32 -18.41
N ASN A 231 15.38 -2.49 -17.38
CA ASN A 231 14.54 -3.67 -17.14
C ASN A 231 15.35 -4.97 -16.97
N LEU A 232 16.64 -4.87 -16.64
CA LEU A 232 17.54 -6.00 -16.44
C LEU A 232 18.30 -5.87 -15.12
N MET A 233 17.64 -6.26 -14.04
CA MET A 233 18.21 -6.28 -12.68
C MET A 233 19.11 -7.51 -12.46
N SER A 234 20.20 -7.39 -11.72
CA SER A 234 21.01 -8.54 -11.28
C SER A 234 20.17 -9.53 -10.48
N MET A 235 20.26 -10.84 -10.80
CA MET A 235 19.50 -11.87 -10.07
C MET A 235 19.89 -11.95 -8.59
N HIS A 236 21.10 -11.52 -8.23
CA HIS A 236 21.49 -11.37 -6.82
C HIS A 236 20.70 -10.26 -6.12
N ASN A 237 20.52 -9.11 -6.78
CA ASN A 237 19.71 -8.01 -6.27
C ASN A 237 18.22 -8.41 -6.19
N VAL A 238 17.72 -9.17 -7.17
CA VAL A 238 16.37 -9.78 -7.12
C VAL A 238 16.21 -10.61 -5.85
N LYS A 239 17.17 -11.48 -5.51
CA LYS A 239 17.15 -12.27 -4.26
C LYS A 239 17.10 -11.38 -3.02
N ILE A 240 17.92 -10.34 -2.96
CA ILE A 240 17.96 -9.41 -1.82
C ILE A 240 16.62 -8.65 -1.66
N PHE A 241 16.06 -8.11 -2.76
CA PHE A 241 14.80 -7.38 -2.71
C PHE A 241 13.62 -8.29 -2.36
N MET A 242 13.58 -9.51 -2.90
CA MET A 242 12.58 -10.50 -2.53
C MET A 242 12.63 -10.87 -1.05
N PHE A 243 13.84 -11.07 -0.50
CA PHE A 243 14.01 -11.36 0.91
C PHE A 243 13.47 -10.20 1.78
N GLN A 244 13.84 -8.96 1.45
CA GLN A 244 13.38 -7.76 2.16
C GLN A 244 11.85 -7.58 2.10
N LEU A 245 11.24 -7.81 0.92
CA LEU A 245 9.79 -7.78 0.72
C LEU A 245 9.08 -8.81 1.61
N LEU A 246 9.52 -10.06 1.56
CA LEU A 246 8.97 -11.15 2.38
C LEU A 246 9.16 -10.89 3.88
N ARG A 247 10.29 -10.30 4.28
CA ARG A 247 10.58 -9.95 5.67
C ARG A 247 9.61 -8.91 6.20
N GLY A 248 9.38 -7.83 5.45
CA GLY A 248 8.37 -6.82 5.78
C GLY A 248 6.95 -7.40 5.84
N LEU A 249 6.56 -8.23 4.87
CA LEU A 249 5.24 -8.85 4.84
C LEU A 249 5.02 -9.85 5.97
N SER A 250 6.03 -10.67 6.29
CA SER A 250 5.97 -11.59 7.43
C SER A 250 5.70 -10.85 8.73
N TYR A 251 6.37 -9.71 8.94
CA TYR A 251 6.15 -8.84 10.10
C TYR A 251 4.71 -8.29 10.15
N CYS A 252 4.16 -7.83 9.02
CA CYS A 252 2.77 -7.37 8.91
C CYS A 252 1.77 -8.50 9.19
N HIS A 253 1.97 -9.67 8.58
CA HIS A 253 1.08 -10.83 8.69
C HIS A 253 1.03 -11.40 10.12
N LYS A 254 2.16 -11.43 10.83
CA LYS A 254 2.23 -11.79 12.27
C LYS A 254 1.36 -10.87 13.12
N ARG A 255 1.26 -9.58 12.76
CA ARG A 255 0.42 -8.56 13.41
C ARG A 255 -0.99 -8.46 12.82
N LYS A 256 -1.39 -9.43 11.99
CA LYS A 256 -2.74 -9.52 11.36
C LYS A 256 -3.06 -8.31 10.48
N ILE A 257 -2.06 -7.72 9.85
CA ILE A 257 -2.17 -6.62 8.91
C ILE A 257 -1.97 -7.14 7.49
N LEU A 258 -2.92 -6.83 6.60
CA LEU A 258 -2.86 -7.14 5.18
C LEU A 258 -2.45 -5.90 4.40
N HIS A 259 -1.60 -6.05 3.39
CA HIS A 259 -1.19 -4.93 2.54
C HIS A 259 -2.26 -4.58 1.50
N ARG A 260 -2.78 -5.58 0.77
CA ARG A 260 -3.85 -5.50 -0.25
C ARG A 260 -3.55 -4.74 -1.54
N ASP A 261 -2.52 -3.90 -1.57
CA ASP A 261 -2.13 -3.14 -2.78
C ASP A 261 -0.62 -3.31 -3.07
N LEU A 262 -0.14 -4.56 -3.11
CA LEU A 262 1.26 -4.80 -3.47
C LEU A 262 1.45 -4.56 -4.96
N LYS A 263 2.39 -3.68 -5.29
CA LYS A 263 2.84 -3.35 -6.65
C LYS A 263 4.22 -2.69 -6.57
N PRO A 264 5.03 -2.70 -7.65
CA PRO A 264 6.36 -2.10 -7.67
C PRO A 264 6.39 -0.63 -7.21
N GLN A 265 5.35 0.16 -7.50
CA GLN A 265 5.26 1.57 -7.08
C GLN A 265 5.13 1.75 -5.55
N ASN A 266 4.67 0.71 -4.84
CA ASN A 266 4.52 0.71 -3.38
C ASN A 266 5.73 0.07 -2.66
N LEU A 267 6.77 -0.32 -3.41
CA LEU A 267 8.03 -0.84 -2.88
C LEU A 267 9.12 0.20 -3.07
N LEU A 268 9.47 0.90 -2.01
CA LEU A 268 10.44 1.98 -2.04
C LEU A 268 11.86 1.46 -1.81
N ILE A 269 12.84 2.02 -2.51
CA ILE A 269 14.24 1.62 -2.48
C ILE A 269 15.13 2.87 -2.33
N ASN A 270 16.05 2.84 -1.37
CA ASN A 270 17.05 3.90 -1.19
C ASN A 270 18.38 3.57 -1.90
N ASP A 271 19.29 4.54 -1.91
CA ASP A 271 20.64 4.44 -2.46
C ASP A 271 21.48 3.23 -1.98
N LYS A 272 21.25 2.77 -0.74
CA LYS A 272 21.91 1.58 -0.17
C LYS A 272 21.33 0.25 -0.65
N GLY A 273 20.13 0.25 -1.24
CA GLY A 273 19.41 -0.96 -1.64
C GLY A 273 18.39 -1.47 -0.61
N GLU A 274 18.05 -0.66 0.40
CA GLU A 274 17.03 -1.05 1.38
C GLU A 274 15.65 -0.93 0.77
N LEU A 275 14.92 -2.05 0.69
CA LEU A 275 13.56 -2.09 0.19
C LEU A 275 12.58 -1.98 1.36
N LYS A 276 11.62 -1.06 1.25
CA LYS A 276 10.60 -0.81 2.26
C LYS A 276 9.19 -0.81 1.66
N LEU A 277 8.28 -1.51 2.34
CA LEU A 277 6.85 -1.47 2.05
C LEU A 277 6.28 -0.08 2.36
N ALA A 278 5.54 0.49 1.41
CA ALA A 278 4.87 1.78 1.54
C ALA A 278 3.39 1.69 1.16
N ASP A 279 2.68 2.80 1.37
CA ASP A 279 1.26 2.98 1.03
C ASP A 279 0.29 1.94 1.62
N PHE A 280 0.17 1.96 2.94
CA PHE A 280 -0.84 1.19 3.68
C PHE A 280 -2.25 1.80 3.60
N GLY A 281 -2.54 2.70 2.65
CA GLY A 281 -3.84 3.37 2.51
C GLY A 281 -5.03 2.40 2.33
N LEU A 282 -4.76 1.23 1.72
CA LEU A 282 -5.72 0.13 1.58
C LEU A 282 -5.51 -0.99 2.62
N ALA A 283 -4.50 -0.89 3.48
CA ALA A 283 -4.22 -1.90 4.47
C ALA A 283 -5.33 -1.99 5.53
N ARG A 284 -5.63 -3.21 5.96
CA ARG A 284 -6.69 -3.50 6.92
C ARG A 284 -6.26 -4.60 7.88
N ALA A 285 -6.75 -4.49 9.12
CA ALA A 285 -6.67 -5.59 10.08
C ALA A 285 -7.61 -6.71 9.63
N LYS A 286 -7.21 -7.97 9.81
CA LYS A 286 -7.96 -9.18 9.40
C LYS A 286 -9.41 -9.22 9.94
N SER A 287 -9.73 -8.48 11.00
CA SER A 287 -11.03 -8.50 11.71
C SER A 287 -12.13 -7.60 11.15
N VAL A 288 -11.90 -6.84 10.08
CA VAL A 288 -12.91 -5.89 9.54
C VAL A 288 -13.47 -6.42 8.22
N PRO A 289 -14.76 -6.82 8.16
CA PRO A 289 -15.44 -7.21 6.92
C PRO A 289 -15.49 -6.05 5.93
N THR A 290 -15.31 -6.32 4.63
CA THR A 290 -15.29 -5.28 3.59
C THR A 290 -16.57 -5.37 2.74
N LYS A 291 -17.40 -4.32 2.72
CA LYS A 291 -18.41 -4.13 1.67
C LYS A 291 -17.76 -3.37 0.50
N THR A 292 -17.77 -4.02 -0.66
CA THR A 292 -17.71 -3.46 -2.04
C THR A 292 -16.73 -2.32 -2.31
N TYR A 293 -15.65 -2.61 -3.05
CA TYR A 293 -14.88 -1.60 -3.77
C TYR A 293 -15.57 -1.29 -5.11
N SER A 294 -15.59 -0.02 -5.52
CA SER A 294 -15.93 0.40 -6.87
C SER A 294 -14.82 -0.03 -7.84
N ASN A 295 -15.19 -0.72 -8.92
CA ASN A 295 -14.30 -1.56 -9.72
C ASN A 295 -13.45 -0.83 -10.79
N GLU A 296 -13.51 0.50 -10.93
CA GLU A 296 -13.18 1.10 -12.24
C GLU A 296 -11.86 1.87 -12.35
N VAL A 297 -11.04 2.03 -11.29
CA VAL A 297 -9.73 2.72 -11.43
C VAL A 297 -8.65 2.15 -10.49
N VAL A 298 -8.38 0.85 -10.55
CA VAL A 298 -7.29 0.22 -9.77
C VAL A 298 -6.55 -0.80 -10.61
N THR A 299 -5.21 -0.80 -10.53
CA THR A 299 -4.35 -1.79 -11.20
C THR A 299 -4.72 -3.22 -10.78
N LEU A 300 -5.07 -4.07 -11.75
CA LEU A 300 -5.50 -5.46 -11.53
C LEU A 300 -4.32 -6.45 -11.46
N TRP A 301 -3.15 -6.08 -12.00
CA TRP A 301 -2.04 -6.97 -12.37
C TRP A 301 -1.42 -7.82 -11.25
N TYR A 302 -1.71 -7.46 -9.99
CA TYR A 302 -1.18 -8.13 -8.80
C TYR A 302 -2.28 -8.75 -7.94
N ARG A 303 -3.55 -8.73 -8.42
CA ARG A 303 -4.69 -9.30 -7.72
C ARG A 303 -4.77 -10.80 -7.98
N PRO A 304 -5.05 -11.61 -6.95
CA PRO A 304 -5.16 -13.05 -7.14
C PRO A 304 -6.52 -13.44 -7.77
N PRO A 305 -6.58 -14.60 -8.45
CA PRO A 305 -7.77 -15.03 -9.19
C PRO A 305 -8.99 -15.28 -8.29
N ASP A 306 -8.81 -15.67 -7.03
CA ASP A 306 -9.90 -15.81 -6.06
C ASP A 306 -10.58 -14.47 -5.74
N VAL A 307 -9.81 -13.40 -5.59
CA VAL A 307 -10.36 -12.05 -5.38
C VAL A 307 -11.03 -11.53 -6.66
N LEU A 308 -10.46 -11.83 -7.82
CA LEU A 308 -11.04 -11.46 -9.12
C LEU A 308 -12.35 -12.20 -9.45
N LEU A 309 -12.57 -13.37 -8.85
CA LEU A 309 -13.79 -14.17 -8.94
C LEU A 309 -14.73 -13.98 -7.73
N GLY A 310 -14.62 -12.84 -7.05
CA GLY A 310 -15.59 -12.41 -6.03
C GLY A 310 -15.39 -13.01 -4.63
N SER A 311 -14.26 -13.68 -4.34
CA SER A 311 -14.00 -14.18 -2.99
C SER A 311 -14.01 -13.06 -1.95
N THR A 312 -14.80 -13.26 -0.89
CA THR A 312 -14.88 -12.34 0.25
C THR A 312 -13.85 -12.67 1.35
N GLU A 313 -13.10 -13.76 1.20
CA GLU A 313 -12.16 -14.25 2.22
C GLU A 313 -10.82 -13.50 2.17
N TYR A 314 -10.80 -12.29 2.73
CA TYR A 314 -9.58 -11.49 2.80
C TYR A 314 -8.61 -12.05 3.85
N SER A 315 -7.53 -12.68 3.39
CA SER A 315 -6.52 -13.31 4.23
C SER A 315 -5.09 -13.02 3.76
N THR A 316 -4.09 -13.39 4.57
CA THR A 316 -2.66 -13.14 4.28
C THR A 316 -2.14 -13.73 2.96
N PRO A 317 -2.66 -14.88 2.47
CA PRO A 317 -2.29 -15.41 1.14
C PRO A 317 -2.62 -14.52 -0.07
N ILE A 318 -3.47 -13.50 0.08
CA ILE A 318 -3.76 -12.54 -1.01
C ILE A 318 -2.49 -11.77 -1.36
N ASP A 319 -1.76 -11.27 -0.36
CA ASP A 319 -0.52 -10.54 -0.57
C ASP A 319 0.54 -11.44 -1.24
N MET A 320 0.54 -12.75 -0.95
CA MET A 320 1.54 -13.68 -1.46
C MET A 320 1.46 -13.89 -2.98
N TRP A 321 0.27 -13.78 -3.58
CA TRP A 321 0.14 -13.78 -5.04
C TRP A 321 0.83 -12.57 -5.68
N GLY A 322 0.61 -11.38 -5.11
CA GLY A 322 1.28 -10.16 -5.55
C GLY A 322 2.80 -10.26 -5.43
N VAL A 323 3.31 -10.93 -4.39
CA VAL A 323 4.75 -11.24 -4.25
C VAL A 323 5.26 -12.11 -5.40
N GLY A 324 4.50 -13.13 -5.82
CA GLY A 324 4.85 -13.96 -6.99
C GLY A 324 4.90 -13.15 -8.29
N CYS A 325 3.91 -12.28 -8.51
CA CYS A 325 3.88 -11.40 -9.67
C CYS A 325 5.08 -10.43 -9.68
N ILE A 326 5.46 -9.88 -8.52
CA ILE A 326 6.61 -8.97 -8.37
C ILE A 326 7.94 -9.72 -8.56
N LEU A 327 8.07 -10.97 -8.10
CA LEU A 327 9.23 -11.82 -8.38
C LEU A 327 9.42 -12.01 -9.89
N TYR A 328 8.35 -12.35 -10.59
CA TYR A 328 8.36 -12.48 -12.05
C TYR A 328 8.82 -11.17 -12.71
N GLU A 329 8.26 -10.04 -12.29
CA GLU A 329 8.57 -8.73 -12.87
C GLU A 329 10.00 -8.29 -12.61
N MET A 330 10.55 -8.55 -11.42
CA MET A 330 11.96 -8.28 -11.14
C MET A 330 12.90 -9.17 -11.97
N ALA A 331 12.53 -10.43 -12.19
CA ALA A 331 13.32 -11.37 -12.97
C ALA A 331 13.29 -11.06 -14.48
N THR A 332 12.17 -10.57 -15.01
CA THR A 332 11.95 -10.37 -16.46
C THR A 332 11.97 -8.92 -16.92
N GLY A 333 11.79 -7.98 -16.00
CA GLY A 333 11.61 -6.55 -16.29
C GLY A 333 10.25 -6.17 -16.86
N ARG A 334 9.26 -7.09 -16.86
CA ARG A 334 7.91 -6.84 -17.37
C ARG A 334 6.84 -7.45 -16.46
N PRO A 335 5.64 -6.85 -16.37
CA PRO A 335 4.56 -7.38 -15.55
C PRO A 335 4.13 -8.77 -16.03
N MET A 336 3.74 -9.63 -15.08
CA MET A 336 3.34 -11.02 -15.36
C MET A 336 1.97 -11.10 -16.04
N PHE A 337 1.00 -10.35 -15.53
CA PHE A 337 -0.39 -10.35 -16.00
C PHE A 337 -0.88 -8.90 -16.19
N PRO A 338 -0.67 -8.30 -17.38
CA PRO A 338 -1.08 -6.92 -17.62
C PRO A 338 -2.51 -6.80 -18.20
N GLY A 339 -3.53 -7.32 -17.52
CA GLY A 339 -4.92 -7.24 -17.98
C GLY A 339 -5.54 -5.86 -17.77
N ALA A 340 -6.40 -5.42 -18.71
CA ALA A 340 -7.14 -4.16 -18.61
C ALA A 340 -8.52 -4.33 -17.94
N THR A 341 -9.08 -5.54 -17.98
CA THR A 341 -10.37 -5.88 -17.35
C THR A 341 -10.24 -7.12 -16.47
N VAL A 342 -11.18 -7.33 -15.53
CA VAL A 342 -11.19 -8.52 -14.66
C VAL A 342 -11.18 -9.82 -15.49
N LYS A 343 -11.99 -9.87 -16.56
CA LYS A 343 -12.05 -11.03 -17.47
C LYS A 343 -10.71 -11.25 -18.19
N GLU A 344 -10.09 -10.19 -18.68
CA GLU A 344 -8.80 -10.28 -19.38
C GLU A 344 -7.67 -10.69 -18.43
N GLU A 345 -7.64 -10.16 -17.21
CA GLU A 345 -6.68 -10.52 -16.17
C GLU A 345 -6.76 -12.03 -15.86
N LEU A 346 -7.97 -12.53 -15.58
CA LEU A 346 -8.21 -13.96 -15.39
C LEU A 346 -7.81 -14.80 -16.61
N HIS A 347 -8.09 -14.31 -17.82
CA HIS A 347 -7.70 -14.98 -19.05
C HIS A 347 -6.17 -15.11 -19.19
N LEU A 348 -5.42 -14.06 -18.86
CA LEU A 348 -3.95 -14.08 -18.88
C LEU A 348 -3.39 -15.07 -17.84
N ILE A 349 -3.97 -15.06 -16.64
CA ILE A 349 -3.62 -16.01 -15.57
C ILE A 349 -3.83 -17.46 -16.06
N PHE A 350 -5.03 -17.80 -16.52
CA PHE A 350 -5.36 -19.16 -16.95
C PHE A 350 -4.59 -19.60 -18.20
N ARG A 351 -4.29 -18.68 -19.11
CA ARG A 351 -3.47 -18.99 -20.30
C ARG A 351 -2.06 -19.44 -19.93
N LEU A 352 -1.48 -18.88 -18.87
CA LEU A 352 -0.13 -19.23 -18.42
C LEU A 352 -0.14 -20.42 -17.45
N MET A 353 -1.00 -20.35 -16.43
CA MET A 353 -1.04 -21.27 -15.30
C MET A 353 -1.99 -22.46 -15.50
N GLY A 354 -2.74 -22.49 -16.60
CA GLY A 354 -3.77 -23.49 -16.90
C GLY A 354 -5.15 -23.07 -16.40
N THR A 355 -6.21 -23.57 -17.03
CA THR A 355 -7.57 -23.32 -16.54
C THR A 355 -7.84 -24.17 -15.30
N PRO A 356 -8.30 -23.57 -14.18
CA PRO A 356 -8.45 -24.30 -12.93
C PRO A 356 -9.50 -25.41 -13.06
N THR A 357 -9.20 -26.52 -12.40
CA THR A 357 -10.06 -27.70 -12.23
C THR A 357 -10.34 -27.92 -10.74
N GLU A 358 -11.29 -28.80 -10.40
CA GLU A 358 -11.56 -29.19 -9.01
C GLU A 358 -10.34 -29.78 -8.28
N GLU A 359 -9.37 -30.35 -9.00
CA GLU A 359 -8.12 -30.85 -8.42
C GLU A 359 -7.20 -29.68 -8.03
N THR A 360 -7.02 -28.72 -8.92
CA THR A 360 -6.11 -27.58 -8.71
C THR A 360 -6.71 -26.48 -7.83
N TRP A 361 -8.03 -26.36 -7.82
CA TRP A 361 -8.78 -25.38 -7.05
C TRP A 361 -10.16 -25.94 -6.68
N PRO A 362 -10.26 -26.65 -5.54
CA PRO A 362 -11.51 -27.23 -5.09
C PRO A 362 -12.61 -26.17 -4.92
N GLY A 363 -13.79 -26.44 -5.47
CA GLY A 363 -14.95 -25.57 -5.44
C GLY A 363 -15.06 -24.58 -6.61
N VAL A 364 -14.05 -24.47 -7.48
CA VAL A 364 -14.06 -23.49 -8.59
C VAL A 364 -15.24 -23.68 -9.54
N SER A 365 -15.69 -24.91 -9.77
CA SER A 365 -16.83 -25.22 -10.66
C SER A 365 -18.18 -24.79 -10.07
N SER A 366 -18.23 -24.48 -8.77
CA SER A 366 -19.43 -23.94 -8.11
C SER A 366 -19.52 -22.41 -8.21
N ASN A 367 -18.43 -21.74 -8.58
CA ASN A 367 -18.39 -20.27 -8.69
C ASN A 367 -19.17 -19.80 -9.94
N GLU A 368 -20.21 -18.99 -9.72
CA GLU A 368 -21.09 -18.50 -10.78
C GLU A 368 -20.37 -17.56 -11.77
N GLU A 369 -19.50 -16.67 -11.27
CA GLU A 369 -18.73 -15.75 -12.10
C GLU A 369 -17.78 -16.52 -13.03
N PHE A 370 -17.04 -17.50 -12.50
CA PHE A 370 -16.15 -18.36 -13.28
C PHE A 370 -16.89 -19.07 -14.42
N ARG A 371 -18.06 -19.64 -14.14
CA ARG A 371 -18.90 -20.30 -15.14
C ARG A 371 -19.42 -19.33 -16.19
N SER A 372 -19.78 -18.12 -15.79
CA SER A 372 -20.32 -17.09 -16.71
C SER A 372 -19.31 -16.62 -17.74
N TYR A 373 -18.02 -16.58 -17.38
CA TYR A 373 -16.97 -16.08 -18.26
C TYR A 373 -16.60 -17.05 -19.39
N LEU A 374 -16.92 -18.35 -19.25
CA LEU A 374 -16.71 -19.40 -20.25
C LEU A 374 -15.27 -19.41 -20.80
N PHE A 375 -14.27 -19.51 -19.91
CA PHE A 375 -12.87 -19.54 -20.31
C PHE A 375 -12.52 -20.80 -21.13
N PRO A 376 -11.65 -20.71 -22.14
CA PRO A 376 -11.09 -21.88 -22.81
C PRO A 376 -10.33 -22.79 -21.83
N GLN A 377 -10.26 -24.09 -22.11
CA GLN A 377 -9.45 -25.02 -21.32
C GLN A 377 -7.97 -24.91 -21.73
N TYR A 378 -7.16 -24.24 -20.92
CA TYR A 378 -5.72 -24.11 -21.11
C TYR A 378 -4.95 -25.17 -20.33
N ARG A 379 -3.87 -25.67 -20.93
CA ARG A 379 -2.86 -26.47 -20.22
C ARG A 379 -1.83 -25.53 -19.56
N PRO A 380 -1.35 -25.85 -18.34
CA PRO A 380 -0.30 -25.08 -17.69
C PRO A 380 0.98 -25.06 -18.55
N GLN A 381 1.61 -23.91 -18.65
CA GLN A 381 2.90 -23.75 -19.31
C GLN A 381 4.04 -23.80 -18.28
N ALA A 382 5.18 -24.36 -18.66
CA ALA A 382 6.34 -24.43 -17.78
C ALA A 382 6.90 -23.01 -17.54
N LEU A 383 6.88 -22.53 -16.29
CA LEU A 383 7.32 -21.18 -15.92
C LEU A 383 8.77 -20.90 -16.32
N ILE A 384 9.65 -21.91 -16.28
CA ILE A 384 11.06 -21.78 -16.69
C ILE A 384 11.23 -21.22 -18.12
N ASN A 385 10.27 -21.48 -19.03
CA ASN A 385 10.31 -20.95 -20.39
C ASN A 385 9.98 -19.45 -20.46
N HIS A 386 9.28 -18.93 -19.46
CA HIS A 386 8.84 -17.53 -19.36
C HIS A 386 9.78 -16.67 -18.51
N VAL A 387 10.48 -17.30 -17.57
CA VAL A 387 11.43 -16.67 -16.64
C VAL A 387 12.78 -17.42 -16.61
N PRO A 388 13.50 -17.54 -17.75
CA PRO A 388 14.71 -18.37 -17.85
C PRO A 388 15.90 -17.89 -17.02
N ARG A 389 15.79 -16.71 -16.39
CA ARG A 389 16.82 -16.14 -15.51
C ARG A 389 16.71 -16.63 -14.06
N LEU A 390 15.56 -17.20 -13.68
CA LEU A 390 15.40 -17.84 -12.38
C LEU A 390 16.03 -19.23 -12.41
N ASP A 391 16.74 -19.56 -11.34
CA ASP A 391 17.24 -20.90 -11.07
C ASP A 391 16.09 -21.84 -10.66
N THR A 392 16.36 -23.13 -10.51
CA THR A 392 15.37 -24.15 -10.12
C THR A 392 14.64 -23.75 -8.84
N GLU A 393 15.37 -23.28 -7.84
CA GLU A 393 14.82 -22.84 -6.56
C GLU A 393 13.95 -21.58 -6.70
N GLY A 394 14.29 -20.69 -7.64
CA GLY A 394 13.48 -19.50 -7.93
C GLY A 394 12.17 -19.85 -8.63
N ILE A 395 12.18 -20.83 -9.54
CA ILE A 395 10.97 -21.36 -10.18
C ILE A 395 10.08 -22.07 -9.16
N ASP A 396 10.67 -22.86 -8.26
CA ASP A 396 9.95 -23.54 -7.19
C ASP A 396 9.26 -22.54 -6.26
N LEU A 397 10.00 -21.52 -5.78
CA LEU A 397 9.43 -20.44 -4.98
C LEU A 397 8.29 -19.70 -5.70
N LEU A 398 8.49 -19.35 -6.99
CA LEU A 398 7.48 -18.67 -7.79
C LEU A 398 6.19 -19.52 -7.92
N THR A 399 6.35 -20.82 -8.14
CA THR A 399 5.23 -21.76 -8.25
C THR A 399 4.46 -21.85 -6.93
N ALA A 400 5.18 -21.92 -5.80
CA ALA A 400 4.58 -22.00 -4.46
C ALA A 400 3.83 -20.72 -4.03
N LEU A 401 4.17 -19.57 -4.63
CA LEU A 401 3.49 -18.28 -4.42
C LEU A 401 2.23 -18.13 -5.28
N LEU A 402 2.19 -18.74 -6.47
CA LEU A 402 1.14 -18.56 -7.49
C LEU A 402 0.12 -19.71 -7.54
N LEU A 403 -0.13 -20.38 -6.42
CA LEU A 403 -1.16 -21.43 -6.34
C LEU A 403 -2.57 -20.81 -6.33
N TYR A 404 -3.52 -21.47 -7.01
CA TYR A 404 -4.93 -21.06 -7.00
C TYR A 404 -5.54 -21.15 -5.60
N ASP A 405 -5.43 -22.32 -4.96
CA ASP A 405 -5.93 -22.54 -3.60
C ASP A 405 -5.17 -21.66 -2.59
N THR A 406 -5.88 -20.73 -1.97
CA THR A 406 -5.36 -19.78 -0.98
C THR A 406 -4.75 -20.49 0.24
N ARG A 407 -5.26 -21.68 0.59
CA ARG A 407 -4.81 -22.45 1.77
C ARG A 407 -3.45 -23.12 1.53
N SER A 408 -3.14 -23.39 0.27
CA SER A 408 -1.92 -24.07 -0.15
C SER A 408 -0.78 -23.08 -0.49
N ARG A 409 -1.09 -21.80 -0.73
CA ARG A 409 -0.08 -20.77 -0.99
C ARG A 409 0.91 -20.64 0.17
N THR A 410 2.19 -20.60 -0.14
CA THR A 410 3.24 -20.49 0.88
C THR A 410 3.15 -19.15 1.63
N PRO A 411 3.06 -19.15 2.98
CA PRO A 411 3.04 -17.91 3.76
C PRO A 411 4.43 -17.26 3.78
N ALA A 412 4.48 -15.94 3.99
CA ALA A 412 5.73 -15.17 3.97
C ALA A 412 6.82 -15.72 4.91
N GLU A 413 6.46 -16.20 6.10
CA GLU A 413 7.40 -16.81 7.05
C GLU A 413 8.01 -18.12 6.55
N ALA A 414 7.25 -18.93 5.80
CA ALA A 414 7.77 -20.15 5.19
C ALA A 414 8.62 -19.81 3.95
N ALA A 415 8.17 -18.85 3.13
CA ALA A 415 8.91 -18.38 1.96
C ALA A 415 10.29 -17.81 2.33
N LEU A 416 10.43 -17.13 3.48
CA LEU A 416 11.73 -16.65 3.97
C LEU A 416 12.74 -17.78 4.22
N LYS A 417 12.28 -19.01 4.49
CA LYS A 417 13.13 -20.18 4.73
C LYS A 417 13.36 -21.02 3.47
N HIS A 418 12.90 -20.54 2.32
CA HIS A 418 12.99 -21.26 1.06
C HIS A 418 14.46 -21.41 0.61
N PRO A 419 14.86 -22.56 0.02
CA PRO A 419 16.23 -22.78 -0.48
C PRO A 419 16.78 -21.70 -1.41
N TYR A 420 15.89 -21.01 -2.13
CA TYR A 420 16.21 -19.86 -3.00
C TYR A 420 17.08 -18.78 -2.30
N PHE A 421 16.93 -18.62 -0.98
CA PHE A 421 17.64 -17.61 -0.19
C PHE A 421 18.91 -18.11 0.52
N LEU A 422 19.29 -19.39 0.40
CA LEU A 422 20.46 -19.96 1.09
C LEU A 422 21.77 -19.22 0.77
N SER A 423 21.89 -18.66 -0.45
CA SER A 423 23.07 -17.89 -0.86
C SER A 423 23.25 -16.57 -0.11
N LEU A 424 22.25 -16.10 0.65
CA LEU A 424 22.33 -14.88 1.46
C LEU A 424 22.94 -15.14 2.86
N GLY A 425 23.18 -16.40 3.22
CA GLY A 425 23.78 -16.82 4.49
C GLY A 425 22.79 -16.90 5.65
N ASP A 426 23.06 -17.80 6.60
CA ASP A 426 22.11 -18.13 7.70
C ASP A 426 21.85 -16.97 8.66
N ASN A 427 22.82 -16.06 8.81
CA ASN A 427 22.72 -14.92 9.72
C ASN A 427 21.56 -13.97 9.39
N ILE A 428 21.14 -13.94 8.11
CA ILE A 428 20.07 -13.06 7.66
C ILE A 428 18.72 -13.37 8.33
N HIS A 429 18.52 -14.62 8.76
CA HIS A 429 17.31 -15.05 9.47
C HIS A 429 17.29 -14.65 10.95
N ASN A 430 18.45 -14.30 11.52
CA ASN A 430 18.61 -13.96 12.94
C ASN A 430 18.60 -12.43 13.19
N LEU A 431 18.37 -11.63 12.15
CA LEU A 431 18.32 -10.17 12.27
C LEU A 431 17.10 -9.69 13.04
N ALA A 432 17.32 -8.81 14.01
CA ALA A 432 16.24 -8.11 14.71
C ALA A 432 15.35 -7.33 13.73
N ASP A 433 14.04 -7.24 13.99
CA ASP A 433 13.05 -6.58 13.13
C ASP A 433 13.48 -5.19 12.60
N THR A 434 14.20 -4.41 13.40
CA THR A 434 14.65 -3.05 13.05
C THR A 434 16.03 -2.99 12.39
N ALA A 435 16.77 -4.11 12.33
CA ALA A 435 18.08 -4.18 11.69
C ALA A 435 17.94 -4.32 10.16
N SER A 436 18.77 -3.57 9.43
CA SER A 436 18.88 -3.67 7.97
C SER A 436 19.58 -4.97 7.57
N VAL A 437 19.22 -5.56 6.44
CA VAL A 437 19.94 -6.74 5.91
C VAL A 437 21.40 -6.41 5.57
N PHE A 438 21.68 -5.16 5.22
CA PHE A 438 23.03 -4.67 4.92
C PHE A 438 23.90 -4.42 6.16
N SER A 439 23.40 -4.69 7.37
CA SER A 439 24.29 -4.77 8.55
C SER A 439 25.19 -6.00 8.51
N LEU A 440 24.81 -7.02 7.72
CA LEU A 440 25.61 -8.20 7.45
C LEU A 440 26.59 -7.89 6.32
N ARG A 441 27.88 -8.19 6.53
CA ARG A 441 28.94 -7.86 5.55
C ARG A 441 28.82 -8.71 4.29
N GLU A 442 28.26 -9.90 4.43
CA GLU A 442 27.99 -10.87 3.37
C GLU A 442 26.84 -10.44 2.42
N VAL A 443 25.95 -9.54 2.86
CA VAL A 443 24.84 -9.04 2.05
C VAL A 443 25.20 -7.69 1.45
N GLN A 444 25.50 -7.67 0.16
CA GLN A 444 25.80 -6.45 -0.60
C GLN A 444 25.09 -6.49 -1.95
N LEU A 445 24.67 -5.32 -2.44
CA LEU A 445 24.17 -5.20 -3.79
C LEU A 445 25.28 -5.44 -4.81
N GLN A 446 24.91 -6.06 -5.92
CA GLN A 446 25.77 -6.16 -7.10
C GLN A 446 25.43 -5.07 -8.10
N LYS A 447 26.41 -4.71 -8.94
CA LYS A 447 26.17 -3.78 -10.05
C LYS A 447 25.21 -4.42 -11.05
N ASP A 448 24.12 -3.72 -11.38
CA ASP A 448 23.22 -4.20 -12.42
C ASP A 448 23.90 -4.21 -13.79
N PRO A 449 23.56 -5.17 -14.66
CA PRO A 449 24.06 -5.24 -16.03
C PRO A 449 23.81 -3.97 -16.85
N GLY A 450 22.80 -3.18 -16.46
CA GLY A 450 22.39 -1.95 -17.13
C GLY A 450 21.75 -2.21 -18.51
N HIS A 451 21.52 -1.12 -19.24
CA HIS A 451 21.07 -1.19 -20.62
C HIS A 451 22.14 -1.92 -21.45
N ARG A 452 21.83 -3.13 -21.94
CA ARG A 452 22.65 -3.74 -22.99
C ARG A 452 22.73 -2.72 -24.14
N SER A 453 23.89 -2.09 -24.30
CA SER A 453 24.19 -1.37 -25.52
C SER A 453 24.27 -2.44 -26.62
N SER A 454 23.18 -2.67 -27.34
CA SER A 454 23.25 -3.39 -28.61
C SER A 454 23.90 -2.47 -29.64
N VAL A 455 25.17 -2.12 -29.40
CA VAL A 455 26.07 -1.59 -30.40
C VAL A 455 27.13 -2.66 -30.57
N PHE A 456 26.77 -3.69 -31.35
CA PHE A 456 27.78 -4.37 -32.15
C PHE A 456 28.38 -3.28 -33.06
N GLN A 457 29.46 -2.64 -32.62
CA GLN A 457 30.35 -1.96 -33.55
C GLN A 457 30.95 -3.07 -34.41
N PRO A 458 30.74 -3.08 -35.74
CA PRO A 458 31.48 -3.98 -36.60
C PRO A 458 32.96 -3.64 -36.41
N LEU A 459 33.76 -4.64 -36.04
CA LEU A 459 35.20 -4.56 -36.06
C LEU A 459 35.63 -4.06 -37.44
N GLY A 460 36.08 -2.81 -37.50
CA GLY A 460 36.75 -2.24 -38.65
C GLY A 460 38.02 -3.04 -38.93
N ARG A 461 37.95 -3.93 -39.92
CA ARG A 461 39.10 -4.52 -40.61
C ARG A 461 38.86 -4.44 -42.10
N GLY A 462 39.75 -3.77 -42.81
CA GLY A 462 39.85 -3.95 -44.26
C GLY A 462 40.41 -2.76 -45.03
N LYS A 463 41.73 -2.64 -45.04
CA LYS A 463 42.51 -1.78 -45.93
C LYS A 463 42.11 -1.95 -47.40
N ASN A 464 42.12 -0.83 -48.12
CA ASN A 464 42.53 -0.65 -49.52
C ASN A 464 42.52 -1.89 -50.42
N ARG A 465 41.58 -1.94 -51.37
CA ARG A 465 41.85 -2.51 -52.69
C ARG A 465 41.24 -1.63 -53.77
N ARG A 466 42.12 -0.89 -54.46
CA ARG A 466 41.89 -0.33 -55.78
C ARG A 466 41.56 -1.47 -56.73
N GLN A 467 40.52 -1.32 -57.54
CA GLN A 467 40.48 -1.90 -58.88
C GLN A 467 39.93 -0.86 -59.83
N SER A 468 40.80 -0.45 -60.76
CA SER A 468 40.48 0.21 -62.01
C SER A 468 40.56 -0.85 -63.11
N ILE A 469 39.79 -0.65 -64.19
CA ILE A 469 39.92 -1.27 -65.52
C ILE A 469 39.41 -2.73 -65.54
N PHE A 470 38.41 -3.15 -66.32
CA PHE A 470 37.74 -2.65 -67.53
C PHE A 470 36.22 -2.59 -67.36
#